data_AF-C5F037-F1
#
_entry.id   AF-C5F037-F1
#
_cell.length_a   1.000
_cell.length_b   1.000
_cell.length_c   1.000
_cell.angle_alpha   90.00
_cell.angle_beta   90.00
_cell.angle_gamma   90.00
#
_symmetry.space_group_name_H-M   'P 1'
#
loop_
_entity.id
_entity.type
_entity.pdbx_description
1 polymer ?
#
loop_
_entity_poly.entity_id
_entity_poly.type
_entity_poly.pdbx_seq_one_letter_code
_entity_poly.pdbx_strand_id
1 'polypeptide(L)' 'MSKKEKLTLSQRVYQCENCGSILDRNYNASLNLQSLAQEKVGLVQAEFTPEDLTALLDDLATNHLVTSKVETGIQQKSYL' A
#
# COMPACT_ATOMS: atom_id res chain seq x y z
N MET A 1 -8.94 -28.77 10.25
CA MET A 1 -8.61 -27.89 9.11
C MET A 1 -8.61 -28.72 7.84
N SER A 2 -9.53 -28.47 6.92
CA SER A 2 -9.58 -29.16 5.63
C SER A 2 -8.44 -28.69 4.72
N LYS A 3 -7.69 -29.64 4.18
CA LYS A 3 -6.57 -29.38 3.27
C LYS A 3 -7.15 -28.85 1.96
N LYS A 4 -6.85 -27.61 1.60
CA LYS A 4 -7.25 -27.08 0.28
C LYS A 4 -6.51 -27.88 -0.80
N GLU A 5 -7.25 -28.41 -1.76
CA GLU A 5 -6.65 -29.14 -2.89
C GLU A 5 -5.71 -28.22 -3.69
N LYS A 6 -4.60 -28.78 -4.17
CA LYS A 6 -3.66 -28.06 -5.02
C LYS A 6 -4.32 -27.79 -6.37
N LEU A 7 -4.60 -26.52 -6.65
CA LEU A 7 -5.05 -26.09 -7.97
C LEU A 7 -3.94 -26.26 -9.02
N THR A 8 -4.30 -26.77 -10.18
CA THR A 8 -3.42 -26.88 -11.36
C THR A 8 -3.03 -25.49 -11.89
N LEU A 9 -1.96 -25.42 -12.69
CA LEU A 9 -1.54 -24.15 -13.32
C LEU A 9 -2.65 -23.55 -14.21
N SER A 10 -3.40 -24.38 -14.92
CA SER A 10 -4.54 -23.93 -15.74
C SER A 10 -5.66 -23.30 -14.90
N GLN A 11 -5.84 -23.72 -13.65
CA GLN A 11 -6.83 -23.13 -12.72
C GLN A 11 -6.34 -21.83 -12.05
N ARG A 12 -5.07 -21.44 -12.27
CA ARG A 12 -4.47 -20.19 -11.77
C ARG A 12 -4.47 -19.07 -12.79
N VAL A 13 -4.89 -19.33 -14.02
CA VAL A 13 -4.92 -18.32 -15.07
C VAL A 13 -6.34 -17.73 -15.15
N TYR A 14 -6.42 -16.41 -15.10
CA TYR A 14 -7.61 -15.65 -15.46
C TYR A 14 -7.42 -15.10 -16.87
N GLN A 15 -8.42 -15.26 -17.73
CA GLN A 15 -8.49 -14.63 -19.04
C GLN A 15 -9.74 -13.76 -19.11
N CYS A 16 -9.57 -12.47 -19.41
CA CYS A 16 -10.69 -11.57 -19.62
C CYS A 16 -11.38 -11.88 -20.95
N GLU A 17 -12.69 -12.14 -20.94
CA GLU A 17 -13.47 -12.45 -22.14
C GLU A 17 -13.65 -11.23 -23.06
N ASN A 18 -13.54 -10.03 -22.52
CA ASN A 18 -13.74 -8.79 -23.28
C ASN A 18 -12.48 -8.31 -24.02
N CYS A 19 -11.32 -8.35 -23.36
CA CYS A 19 -10.06 -7.83 -23.93
C CYS A 19 -8.97 -8.88 -24.11
N GLY A 20 -9.21 -10.13 -23.71
CA GLY A 20 -8.24 -11.23 -23.85
C GLY A 20 -7.06 -11.17 -22.89
N SER A 21 -7.01 -10.22 -21.95
CA SER A 21 -5.90 -10.10 -20.98
C SER A 21 -5.77 -11.35 -20.12
N ILE A 22 -4.53 -11.84 -19.97
CA ILE A 22 -4.19 -13.05 -19.21
C ILE A 22 -3.40 -12.67 -17.96
N LEU A 23 -3.89 -13.07 -16.78
CA LEU A 23 -3.35 -12.71 -15.47
C LEU A 23 -3.34 -13.95 -14.55
N ASP A 24 -2.51 -13.94 -13.49
CA ASP A 24 -2.75 -14.86 -12.38
C ASP A 24 -4.09 -14.52 -11.71
N ARG A 25 -4.91 -15.53 -11.43
CA ARG A 25 -6.25 -15.39 -10.89
C ARG A 25 -6.26 -14.73 -9.51
N ASN A 26 -5.27 -15.03 -8.66
CA ASN A 26 -5.20 -14.41 -7.34
C ASN A 26 -4.78 -12.94 -7.46
N TYR A 27 -3.88 -12.63 -8.40
CA TYR A 27 -3.55 -11.24 -8.71
C TYR A 27 -4.77 -10.47 -9.25
N ASN A 28 -5.51 -11.04 -10.20
CA ASN A 28 -6.76 -10.44 -10.70
C ASN A 28 -7.79 -10.20 -9.57
N ALA A 29 -7.93 -11.18 -8.66
CA ALA A 29 -8.80 -11.01 -7.49
C ALA A 29 -8.35 -9.86 -6.58
N SER A 30 -7.04 -9.66 -6.39
CA SER A 30 -6.52 -8.55 -5.60
C SER A 30 -6.82 -7.18 -6.22
N LEU A 31 -6.76 -7.06 -7.56
CA LEU A 31 -7.13 -5.86 -8.28
C LEU A 31 -8.63 -5.56 -8.14
N ASN A 32 -9.48 -6.58 -8.25
CA ASN A 32 -10.92 -6.43 -8.03
C ASN A 32 -11.23 -5.94 -6.61
N LEU A 33 -10.56 -6.50 -5.59
CA LEU A 33 -10.73 -6.07 -4.20
C LEU A 33 -10.21 -4.65 -3.97
N GLN A 34 -9.07 -4.29 -4.56
CA GLN A 34 -8.52 -2.94 -4.48
C GLN A 34 -9.48 -1.92 -5.09
N SER A 35 -9.98 -2.19 -6.30
CA SER A 35 -10.96 -1.33 -6.99
C SER A 35 -12.23 -1.17 -6.17
N LEU A 36 -12.76 -2.28 -5.64
CA LEU A 36 -13.93 -2.26 -4.76
C LEU A 36 -13.69 -1.45 -3.47
N ALA A 37 -12.52 -1.58 -2.87
CA ALA A 37 -12.16 -0.81 -1.67
C ALA A 37 -12.08 0.68 -2.00
N GLN A 38 -11.46 1.06 -3.11
CA GLN A 38 -11.39 2.45 -3.57
C GLN A 38 -12.79 3.04 -3.84
N GLU A 39 -13.68 2.28 -4.47
CA GLU A 39 -15.04 2.72 -4.79
C GLU A 39 -15.96 2.81 -3.55
N LYS A 40 -15.96 1.77 -2.71
CA LYS A 40 -16.95 1.62 -1.63
C LYS A 40 -16.51 2.16 -0.29
N VAL A 41 -15.23 2.06 0.02
CA VAL A 41 -14.69 2.54 1.31
C VAL A 41 -14.25 3.99 1.15
N GLY A 42 -13.94 4.42 -0.08
CA GLY A 42 -13.12 5.60 -0.31
C GLY A 42 -11.70 5.35 0.20
N LEU A 43 -10.71 6.03 -0.36
CA LEU A 43 -9.50 6.26 0.41
C LEU A 43 -9.91 7.22 1.53
N VAL A 44 -10.26 6.69 2.70
CA VAL A 44 -10.28 7.52 3.91
C VAL A 44 -8.84 7.98 4.08
N GLN A 45 -8.53 9.16 3.55
CA GLN A 45 -7.37 9.89 4.02
C GLN A 45 -7.64 10.05 5.51
N ALA A 46 -6.78 9.49 6.34
CA ALA A 46 -6.85 9.79 7.76
C ALA A 46 -6.80 11.32 7.87
N GLU A 47 -7.93 11.90 8.30
CA GLU A 47 -8.01 13.31 8.59
C GLU A 47 -7.20 13.52 9.86
N PHE A 48 -5.90 13.77 9.69
CA PHE A 48 -5.03 14.11 10.81
C PHE A 48 -5.28 15.57 11.16
N THR A 49 -5.71 15.80 12.40
CA THR A 49 -5.63 17.12 13.00
C THR A 49 -4.16 17.49 13.28
N PRO A 50 -3.83 18.78 13.44
CA PRO A 50 -2.51 19.18 13.91
C PRO A 50 -2.09 18.47 15.22
N GLU A 51 -3.06 18.19 16.09
CA GLU A 51 -2.86 17.46 17.34
C GLU A 51 -2.48 16.01 17.08
N ASP A 52 -3.15 15.31 16.15
CA ASP A 52 -2.82 13.93 15.77
C ASP A 52 -1.41 13.85 15.19
N LEU A 53 -1.01 14.84 14.39
CA LEU A 53 0.32 14.88 13.80
C LEU A 53 1.40 15.12 14.87
N THR A 54 1.09 15.94 15.89
CA THR A 54 2.01 16.19 17.01
C THR A 54 2.20 14.93 17.86
N ALA A 55 1.10 14.23 18.20
CA ALA A 55 1.17 12.97 18.93
C ALA A 55 1.97 11.90 18.17
N LEU A 56 1.77 11.82 16.85
CA LEU A 56 2.53 10.91 15.99
C LEU A 56 4.03 11.24 15.99
N LEU A 57 4.40 12.52 15.97
CA LEU A 57 5.80 12.95 16.06
C LEU A 57 6.43 12.58 17.40
N ASP A 58 5.70 12.76 18.50
CA ASP A 58 6.15 12.40 19.85
C ASP A 58 6.37 10.89 19.99
N ASP A 59 5.45 10.08 19.45
CA ASP A 59 5.57 8.62 19.42
C ASP A 59 6.78 8.17 18.61
N LEU A 60 6.96 8.75 17.41
CA LEU A 60 8.11 8.43 16.57
C LEU A 60 9.42 8.83 17.26
N ALA A 61 9.44 9.95 18.00
CA ALA A 61 10.63 10.42 18.71
C ALA A 61 10.98 9.48 19.88
N THR A 62 9.96 9.09 20.65
CA THR A 62 10.06 8.14 21.76
C THR A 62 10.60 6.78 21.30
N ASN A 63 10.16 6.33 20.13
CA ASN A 63 10.61 5.07 19.54
C ASN A 63 11.91 5.19 18.73
N HIS A 64 12.55 6.36 18.72
CA HIS A 64 13.76 6.63 17.93
C HIS A 64 13.61 6.35 16.42
N LEU A 65 12.39 6.52 15.90
CA LEU A 65 12.04 6.37 14.49
C LEU A 65 12.01 7.71 13.74
N VAL A 66 12.05 8.85 14.45
CA VAL A 66 12.23 10.16 13.81
C VAL A 66 13.60 10.21 13.16
N THR A 67 13.60 10.07 11.83
CA THR A 67 14.77 10.35 11.02
C THR A 67 14.68 11.78 10.52
N SER A 68 15.73 12.58 10.69
CA SER A 68 15.83 13.83 9.93
C SER A 68 15.80 13.50 8.44
N LYS A 69 14.95 14.16 7.67
CA LYS A 69 15.12 14.26 6.22
C LYS A 69 16.38 15.08 5.94
N VAL A 70 17.56 14.50 6.15
CA VAL A 70 18.74 14.97 5.42
C VAL A 70 18.67 14.23 4.11
N GLU A 71 18.27 14.94 3.06
CA GLU A 71 18.39 14.41 1.71
C GLU A 71 19.89 14.16 1.48
N THR A 72 20.30 12.90 1.45
CA THR A 72 21.66 12.51 1.09
C THR A 72 21.90 12.93 -0.36
N GLY A 73 22.48 14.12 -0.55
CA GLY A 73 22.77 14.67 -1.88
C GLY A 73 22.73 16.20 -1.99
N ILE A 74 22.10 16.93 -1.07
CA ILE A 74 22.08 18.40 -1.12
C ILE A 74 23.01 18.97 -0.04
N GLN A 75 24.19 19.43 -0.45
CA GLN A 75 25.03 20.25 0.42
C GLN A 75 24.28 21.55 0.73
N GLN A 76 23.89 21.75 1.99
CA GLN A 76 23.46 23.06 2.47
C GLN A 76 24.65 24.02 2.36
N LYS A 77 24.58 24.99 1.44
CA LYS A 77 25.53 26.10 1.43
C LYS A 77 25.30 26.93 2.69
N SER A 78 26.26 26.87 3.61
CA SER A 78 26.36 27.85 4.69
C SER A 78 26.71 29.20 4.08
N TYR A 79 25.73 30.10 4.04
CA TYR A 79 26.03 31.51 3.84
C TYR A 79 26.42 32.07 5.21
N LEU A 80 27.73 32.27 5.39
CA LEU A 80 28.31 33.18 6.37
C LEU A 80 28.10 34.63 5.90
#